data_AF-A0A843J6T8-F1
#
_entry.id   AF-A0A843J6T8-F1
#
_cell.length_a   1.000
_cell.length_b   1.000
_cell.length_c   1.000
_cell.angle_alpha   90.00
_cell.angle_beta   90.00
_cell.angle_gamma   90.00
#
_symmetry.space_group_name_H-M   'P 1'
#
loop_
_entity.id
_entity.type
_entity.pdbx_description
1 polymer ?
#
loop_
_entity_poly.entity_id
_entity_poly.type
_entity_poly.pdbx_seq_one_letter_code
_entity_poly.pdbx_strand_id
1 'polypeptide(L)'
;MLNDELHHDFEEYPEEELHFVKHELVRLMKMNLDSDKMIRERVKVEMNKFIYKILQEVCIEMNKHPYAIIEYEMFEEAIYPYLHVKEINQEKKRILAHLDAIKSDCEVLSAYVKKTLKINDSRDEDDFIPLTGRVKAIKKISKKEDY
;
A
#
# COMPACT_ATOMS: atom_id res chain seq x y z
N MET A 1 -17.54 -40.56 -36.25
CA MET A 1 -16.15 -40.52 -35.78
C MET A 1 -15.73 -39.07 -35.69
N LEU A 2 -15.82 -38.51 -34.49
CA LEU A 2 -15.14 -37.29 -34.08
C LEU A 2 -14.80 -37.58 -32.62
N ASN A 3 -13.58 -38.07 -32.42
CA ASN A 3 -13.02 -38.31 -31.11
C ASN A 3 -12.87 -36.94 -30.44
N ASP A 4 -13.72 -36.65 -29.46
CA ASP A 4 -13.37 -35.70 -28.40
C ASP A 4 -12.22 -36.34 -27.62
N GLU A 5 -11.00 -36.04 -28.03
CA GLU A 5 -9.82 -36.13 -27.17
C GLU A 5 -9.94 -35.06 -26.06
N LEU A 6 -10.90 -35.25 -25.16
CA LEU A 6 -10.85 -34.68 -23.83
C LEU A 6 -9.80 -35.48 -23.08
N HIS A 7 -8.53 -35.08 -23.27
CA HIS A 7 -7.44 -35.44 -22.39
C HIS A 7 -7.86 -35.08 -20.96
N HIS A 8 -8.35 -36.10 -20.26
CA HIS A 8 -8.70 -36.03 -18.86
C HIS A 8 -7.37 -36.11 -18.11
N ASP A 9 -6.77 -34.95 -17.87
CA ASP A 9 -5.72 -34.81 -16.87
C ASP A 9 -6.37 -35.11 -15.51
N PHE A 10 -6.50 -36.40 -15.19
CA PHE A 10 -6.70 -36.91 -13.84
C PHE A 10 -5.38 -36.68 -13.09
N GLU A 11 -5.10 -35.43 -12.74
CA GLU A 11 -4.30 -35.19 -11.53
C GLU A 11 -5.16 -35.70 -10.37
N GLU A 12 -4.81 -36.89 -9.88
CA GLU A 12 -5.36 -37.47 -8.67
C GLU A 12 -4.91 -36.60 -7.49
N TYR A 13 -5.64 -35.51 -7.25
CA TYR A 13 -5.48 -34.76 -6.02
C TYR A 13 -5.90 -35.71 -4.90
N PRO A 14 -5.05 -35.91 -3.86
CA PRO A 14 -5.47 -36.70 -2.72
C PRO A 14 -6.82 -36.16 -2.25
N GLU A 15 -7.75 -37.05 -1.90
CA GLU A 15 -9.02 -36.67 -1.28
C GLU A 15 -8.70 -36.03 0.08
N GLU A 16 -8.22 -34.80 0.05
CA GLU A 16 -8.14 -33.94 1.22
C GLU A 16 -9.57 -33.82 1.75
N GLU A 17 -9.71 -34.07 3.05
CA GLU A 17 -10.99 -34.16 3.75
C GLU A 17 -11.79 -32.87 3.54
N LEU A 18 -12.76 -32.91 2.62
CA LEU A 18 -13.57 -31.74 2.29
C LEU A 18 -14.57 -31.52 3.42
N HIS A 19 -14.49 -30.35 4.05
CA HIS A 19 -15.33 -30.00 5.19
C HIS A 19 -16.78 -29.66 4.79
N PHE A 20 -17.02 -29.31 3.52
CA PHE A 20 -18.34 -29.01 2.98
C PHE A 20 -18.76 -29.92 1.83
N VAL A 21 -20.07 -30.02 1.63
CA VAL A 21 -20.67 -30.83 0.58
C VAL A 21 -20.44 -30.20 -0.80
N LYS A 22 -19.72 -30.91 -1.68
CA LYS A 22 -19.32 -30.44 -3.02
C LYS A 22 -20.49 -29.96 -3.89
N HIS A 23 -21.60 -30.68 -3.93
CA HIS A 23 -22.72 -30.34 -4.83
C HIS A 23 -23.38 -29.00 -4.47
N GLU A 24 -23.50 -28.71 -3.18
CA GLU A 24 -24.14 -27.49 -2.68
C GLU A 24 -23.25 -26.28 -2.99
N LEU A 25 -21.94 -26.43 -2.80
CA LEU A 25 -20.97 -25.40 -3.16
C LEU A 25 -21.03 -25.07 -4.66
N VAL A 26 -21.03 -26.09 -5.53
CA VAL A 26 -21.14 -25.89 -6.98
C VAL A 26 -22.46 -25.21 -7.36
N ARG A 27 -23.55 -25.55 -6.68
CA ARG A 27 -24.86 -24.91 -6.89
C ARG A 27 -24.80 -23.41 -6.59
N LEU A 28 -24.28 -23.03 -5.41
CA LEU A 28 -24.13 -21.63 -5.01
C LEU A 28 -23.20 -20.85 -5.94
N MET A 29 -22.11 -21.47 -6.39
CA MET A 29 -21.21 -20.86 -7.38
C MET A 29 -21.94 -20.60 -8.69
N LYS A 30 -22.69 -21.58 -9.22
CA LYS A 30 -23.44 -21.43 -10.48
C LYS A 30 -24.56 -20.39 -10.41
N MET A 31 -25.12 -20.11 -9.24
CA MET A 31 -26.10 -19.02 -9.07
C MET A 31 -25.49 -17.63 -9.29
N ASN A 32 -24.17 -17.49 -9.17
CA ASN A 32 -23.45 -16.22 -9.28
C ASN A 32 -22.52 -16.17 -10.51
N LEU A 33 -22.49 -17.22 -11.33
CA LEU A 33 -21.71 -17.32 -12.55
C LEU A 33 -22.64 -17.36 -13.76
N ASP A 34 -22.13 -16.98 -14.93
CA ASP A 34 -22.86 -17.13 -16.19
C ASP A 34 -23.18 -18.60 -16.47
N SER A 35 -24.34 -18.87 -17.06
CA SER A 35 -24.89 -20.22 -17.22
C SER A 35 -24.04 -21.16 -18.08
N ASP A 36 -23.19 -20.61 -18.95
CA ASP A 36 -22.29 -21.32 -19.85
C ASP A 36 -20.94 -21.67 -19.20
N LYS A 37 -20.64 -21.12 -18.01
CA LYS A 37 -19.35 -21.33 -17.35
C LYS A 37 -19.25 -22.71 -16.68
N MET A 38 -18.19 -23.44 -17.03
CA MET A 38 -17.82 -24.71 -16.41
C MET A 38 -16.79 -24.49 -15.29
N ILE A 39 -16.96 -25.20 -14.17
CA ILE A 39 -16.07 -25.12 -13.00
C ILE A 39 -15.19 -26.36 -12.96
N ARG A 40 -13.86 -26.17 -13.07
CA ARG A 40 -12.87 -27.26 -12.99
C ARG A 40 -12.82 -27.86 -11.57
N GLU A 41 -12.46 -29.14 -11.46
CA GLU A 41 -12.45 -29.85 -10.17
C GLU A 41 -11.54 -29.19 -9.13
N ARG A 42 -10.33 -28.78 -9.54
CA ARG A 42 -9.40 -28.04 -8.67
C ARG A 42 -10.02 -26.79 -8.05
N VAL A 43 -10.83 -26.04 -8.81
CA VAL A 43 -11.49 -24.83 -8.30
C VAL A 43 -12.54 -25.18 -7.24
N LYS A 44 -13.24 -26.30 -7.40
CA LYS A 44 -14.22 -26.76 -6.41
C LYS A 44 -13.55 -27.15 -5.10
N VAL A 45 -12.42 -27.86 -5.19
CA VAL A 45 -11.61 -28.27 -4.02
C VAL A 45 -11.05 -27.05 -3.30
N GLU A 46 -10.41 -26.13 -4.03
CA GLU A 46 -9.82 -24.93 -3.44
C GLU A 46 -10.89 -23.99 -2.86
N MET A 47 -12.06 -23.87 -3.50
CA MET A 47 -13.18 -23.11 -2.94
C MET A 47 -13.67 -23.70 -1.62
N ASN A 48 -13.72 -25.03 -1.50
CA ASN A 48 -14.12 -25.71 -0.27
C ASN A 48 -13.15 -25.37 0.87
N LYS A 49 -11.85 -25.50 0.61
CA LYS A 49 -10.78 -25.13 1.57
C LYS A 49 -10.82 -23.64 1.92
N PHE A 50 -11.08 -22.79 0.94
CA PHE A 50 -11.14 -21.35 1.15
C PHE A 50 -12.28 -20.96 2.10
N ILE A 51 -13.49 -21.46 1.86
CA ILE A 51 -14.63 -21.20 2.75
C ILE A 51 -14.34 -21.73 4.16
N TYR A 52 -13.70 -22.90 4.26
CA TYR A 52 -13.31 -23.46 5.55
C TYR A 52 -12.35 -22.54 6.29
N LYS A 53 -11.33 -22.03 5.59
CA LYS A 53 -10.37 -21.10 6.16
C LYS A 53 -11.05 -19.80 6.63
N ILE A 54 -11.95 -19.24 5.83
CA ILE A 54 -12.70 -18.03 6.22
C ILE A 54 -13.54 -18.29 7.47
N LEU A 55 -14.20 -19.45 7.56
CA LEU A 55 -14.95 -19.84 8.75
C LEU A 55 -14.03 -19.90 9.98
N GLN A 56 -12.84 -20.51 9.86
CA GLN A 56 -11.87 -20.55 10.95
C GLN A 56 -11.42 -19.15 11.38
N GLU A 57 -11.11 -18.27 10.42
CA GLU A 57 -10.68 -16.90 10.70
C GLU A 57 -11.78 -16.10 11.43
N VAL A 58 -13.05 -16.21 10.99
CA VAL A 58 -14.19 -15.58 11.67
C VAL A 58 -14.36 -16.13 13.08
N CYS A 59 -14.25 -17.45 13.28
CA CYS A 59 -14.30 -18.06 14.61
C CYS A 59 -13.17 -17.61 15.54
N ILE A 60 -11.95 -17.47 15.02
CA ILE A 60 -10.80 -16.95 15.79
C ILE A 60 -11.06 -15.50 16.21
N GLU A 61 -11.60 -14.69 15.31
CA GLU A 61 -11.92 -13.29 15.59
C GLU A 61 -13.00 -13.17 16.68
N MET A 62 -14.10 -13.91 16.55
CA MET A 62 -15.17 -13.96 17.56
C MET A 62 -14.65 -14.44 18.93
N ASN A 63 -13.64 -15.31 18.95
CA ASN A 63 -13.05 -15.81 20.19
C ASN A 63 -12.11 -14.80 20.88
N LYS A 64 -11.83 -13.64 20.27
CA LYS A 64 -11.06 -12.57 20.94
C LYS A 64 -11.88 -11.86 22.02
N HIS A 65 -13.20 -11.96 21.96
CA HIS A 65 -14.07 -11.37 22.97
C HIS A 65 -13.99 -12.19 24.28
N PRO A 66 -13.89 -11.55 25.45
CA PRO A 66 -13.66 -12.22 26.73
C PRO A 66 -14.93 -12.88 27.32
N TYR A 67 -15.97 -13.06 26.51
CA TYR A 67 -17.28 -13.55 26.96
C TYR A 67 -17.47 -15.02 26.58
N ALA A 68 -18.19 -15.76 27.42
CA ALA A 68 -18.46 -17.18 27.20
C ALA A 68 -19.52 -17.45 26.12
N ILE A 69 -20.36 -16.45 25.82
CA ILE A 69 -21.42 -16.52 24.82
C ILE A 69 -21.05 -15.58 23.68
N ILE A 70 -21.14 -16.09 22.44
CA ILE A 70 -20.94 -15.29 21.23
C ILE A 70 -22.28 -14.64 20.87
N GLU A 71 -22.31 -13.32 20.85
CA GLU A 71 -23.48 -12.51 20.48
C GLU A 71 -23.43 -12.08 19.01
N TYR A 72 -24.55 -11.58 18.47
CA TYR A 72 -24.65 -11.19 17.06
C TYR A 72 -23.68 -10.05 16.71
N GLU A 73 -23.49 -9.11 17.63
CA GLU A 73 -22.58 -7.98 17.52
C GLU A 73 -21.13 -8.47 17.29
N MET A 74 -20.72 -9.53 17.99
CA MET A 74 -19.38 -10.14 17.83
C MET A 74 -19.22 -10.79 16.45
N PHE A 75 -20.28 -11.40 15.93
CA PHE A 75 -20.29 -11.96 14.58
C PHE A 75 -20.25 -10.87 13.51
N GLU A 76 -21.07 -9.83 13.67
CA GLU A 76 -21.12 -8.68 12.75
C GLU A 76 -19.76 -7.99 12.65
N GLU A 77 -19.08 -7.76 13.78
CA GLU A 77 -17.71 -7.23 13.82
C GLU A 77 -16.72 -8.17 13.11
N ALA A 78 -16.80 -9.47 13.36
CA ALA A 78 -15.89 -10.46 12.77
C ALA A 78 -16.02 -10.58 11.24
N ILE A 79 -17.23 -10.44 10.69
CA ILE A 79 -17.46 -10.53 9.23
C ILE A 79 -17.23 -9.21 8.49
N TYR A 80 -17.18 -8.08 9.21
CA TYR A 80 -17.10 -6.74 8.65
C TYR A 80 -16.00 -6.57 7.58
N PRO A 81 -14.76 -7.06 7.76
CA PRO A 81 -13.69 -6.90 6.77
C PRO A 81 -13.99 -7.62 5.45
N TYR A 82 -14.72 -8.73 5.50
CA TYR A 82 -15.03 -9.54 4.32
C TYR A 82 -16.19 -8.95 3.53
N LEU A 83 -17.18 -8.33 4.20
CA LEU A 83 -18.28 -7.63 3.55
C LEU A 83 -17.84 -6.33 2.88
N HIS A 84 -17.01 -5.54 3.55
CA HIS A 84 -16.65 -4.19 3.12
C HIS A 84 -15.27 -4.10 2.46
N VAL A 85 -14.70 -5.21 1.99
CA VAL A 85 -13.34 -5.28 1.44
C VAL A 85 -13.11 -4.29 0.30
N LYS A 86 -14.12 -4.04 -0.55
CA LYS A 86 -14.00 -3.08 -1.67
C LYS A 86 -13.93 -1.63 -1.17
N GLU A 87 -14.79 -1.27 -0.24
CA GLU A 87 -14.86 0.06 0.35
C GLU A 87 -13.59 0.38 1.14
N ILE A 88 -13.15 -0.56 1.98
CA ILE A 88 -11.89 -0.48 2.73
C ILE A 88 -10.71 -0.23 1.78
N ASN A 89 -10.66 -0.94 0.63
CA ASN A 89 -9.57 -0.76 -0.33
C ASN A 89 -9.63 0.58 -1.08
N GLN A 90 -10.82 1.10 -1.37
CA GLN A 90 -10.99 2.43 -1.94
C GLN A 90 -10.56 3.51 -0.94
N GLU A 91 -10.99 3.36 0.31
CA GLU A 91 -10.65 4.25 1.40
C GLU A 91 -9.14 4.28 1.65
N LYS A 92 -8.50 3.11 1.66
CA LYS A 92 -7.04 2.98 1.75
C LYS A 92 -6.32 3.79 0.66
N LYS A 93 -6.78 3.70 -0.60
CA LYS A 93 -6.20 4.48 -1.71
C LYS A 93 -6.38 5.98 -1.49
N ARG A 94 -7.55 6.40 -1.02
CA ARG A 94 -7.84 7.81 -0.73
C ARG A 94 -6.92 8.35 0.37
N ILE A 95 -6.79 7.63 1.49
CA ILE A 95 -5.92 8.02 2.61
C ILE A 95 -4.47 8.13 2.16
N LEU A 96 -3.97 7.18 1.37
CA LEU A 96 -2.61 7.24 0.83
C LEU A 96 -2.38 8.49 -0.04
N ALA A 97 -3.33 8.81 -0.93
CA ALA A 97 -3.23 10.02 -1.75
C ALA A 97 -3.20 11.29 -0.89
N HIS A 98 -3.99 11.35 0.18
CA HIS A 98 -3.94 12.47 1.12
C HIS A 98 -2.61 12.55 1.88
N LEU A 99 -2.05 11.42 2.29
CA LEU A 99 -0.74 11.37 2.96
C LEU A 99 0.39 11.86 2.04
N ASP A 100 0.36 11.47 0.77
CA ASP A 100 1.34 11.92 -0.22
C ASP A 100 1.23 13.43 -0.49
N ALA A 101 0.02 13.98 -0.53
CA ALA A 101 -0.21 15.41 -0.65
C ALA A 101 0.35 16.17 0.57
N ILE A 102 0.04 15.72 1.79
CA ILE A 102 0.56 16.32 3.03
C ILE A 102 2.10 16.27 3.06
N LYS A 103 2.68 15.14 2.66
CA LYS A 103 4.14 15.00 2.58
C LYS A 103 4.74 16.00 1.59
N SER A 104 4.16 16.14 0.40
CA SER A 104 4.59 17.13 -0.60
C SER A 104 4.51 18.56 -0.03
N ASP A 105 3.42 18.89 0.67
CA ASP A 105 3.26 20.19 1.32
C ASP A 105 4.36 20.43 2.37
N CYS A 106 4.67 19.42 3.19
CA CYS A 106 5.79 19.47 4.14
C CYS A 106 7.15 19.66 3.45
N GLU A 107 7.39 19.02 2.30
CA GLU A 107 8.62 19.17 1.53
C GLU A 107 8.78 20.61 0.98
N VAL A 108 7.71 21.18 0.45
CA VAL A 108 7.67 22.57 -0.01
C VAL A 108 7.95 23.53 1.14
N LEU A 109 7.28 23.35 2.28
CA LEU A 109 7.51 24.18 3.48
C LEU A 109 8.95 24.04 3.98
N SER A 110 9.50 22.83 3.99
CA SER A 110 10.89 22.58 4.39
C SER A 110 11.89 23.33 3.49
N ALA A 111 11.68 23.28 2.17
CA ALA A 111 12.51 24.01 1.22
C ALA A 111 12.39 25.54 1.39
N TYR A 112 11.17 26.04 1.62
CA TYR A 112 10.91 27.46 1.85
C TYR A 112 11.62 27.99 3.11
N VAL A 113 11.55 27.26 4.22
CA VAL A 113 12.23 27.61 5.47
C VAL A 113 13.74 27.64 5.27
N LYS A 114 14.32 26.61 4.63
CA LYS A 114 15.75 26.57 4.31
C LYS A 114 16.18 27.76 3.44
N LYS A 115 15.37 28.16 2.46
CA LYS A 115 15.66 29.32 1.60
C LYS A 115 15.60 30.63 2.38
N THR A 116 14.58 30.81 3.21
CA THR A 116 14.36 32.04 3.97
C THR A 116 15.41 32.24 5.07
N LEU A 117 15.78 31.17 5.78
CA LEU A 117 16.81 31.23 6.82
C LEU A 117 18.22 31.42 6.26
N LYS A 118 18.53 30.87 5.08
CA LYS A 118 19.83 31.11 4.41
C LYS A 118 20.07 32.57 4.02
N ILE A 119 19.01 33.37 3.82
CA ILE A 119 19.13 34.82 3.53
C ILE A 119 19.59 35.59 4.78
N ASN A 120 19.46 35.01 5.98
CA ASN A 120 19.90 35.64 7.23
C ASN A 120 21.32 35.23 7.66
N ASP A 121 21.87 34.11 7.17
CA ASP A 121 23.26 33.71 7.45
C ASP A 121 24.28 34.34 6.48
N SER A 122 23.83 34.93 5.37
CA SER A 122 24.72 35.53 4.35
C SER A 122 24.94 37.04 4.53
N ARG A 123 24.81 37.58 5.74
CA ARG A 123 25.06 39.01 6.01
C ARG A 123 26.33 39.34 6.77
N ASP A 124 27.14 38.38 7.20
CA ASP A 124 28.29 38.69 8.06
C ASP A 124 29.61 38.00 7.70
N GLU A 125 29.98 37.79 6.42
CA GLU A 125 31.36 37.31 6.11
C GLU A 125 32.07 37.88 4.85
N ASP A 126 31.55 38.92 4.17
CA ASP A 126 32.20 39.42 2.93
C ASP A 126 32.71 40.89 2.97
N ASP A 127 32.86 41.50 4.16
CA ASP A 127 33.42 42.87 4.31
C ASP A 127 34.80 42.93 5.00
N PHE A 128 35.65 41.89 4.89
CA PHE A 128 37.06 41.99 5.26
C PHE A 128 37.97 42.08 4.04
N ILE A 129 38.11 43.29 3.49
CA ILE A 129 39.21 43.61 2.57
C ILE A 129 40.46 43.87 3.42
N PRO A 130 41.52 43.04 3.36
CA PRO A 130 42.73 43.29 4.14
C PRO A 130 43.41 44.56 3.63
N LEU A 131 43.64 45.52 4.52
CA LEU A 131 44.30 46.82 4.26
C LEU A 131 45.76 46.73 3.78
N THR A 132 46.29 45.54 3.53
CA THR A 132 47.71 45.32 3.19
C THR A 132 48.04 45.57 1.71
N GLY A 133 47.03 45.78 0.85
CA GLY A 133 47.24 46.02 -0.59
C GLY A 133 47.38 47.49 -1.03
N ARG A 134 46.94 48.46 -0.23
CA ARG A 134 46.84 49.87 -0.68
C ARG A 134 48.17 50.63 -0.71
N VAL A 135 49.20 50.18 0.01
CA VAL A 135 50.47 50.92 0.13
C VAL A 135 51.34 50.82 -1.14
N LYS A 136 51.22 49.73 -1.93
CA LYS A 136 52.01 49.57 -3.17
C LYS A 136 51.50 50.40 -4.35
N ALA A 137 50.23 50.78 -4.37
CA ALA A 137 49.65 51.60 -5.43
C ALA A 137 50.06 53.09 -5.32
N ILE A 138 50.16 53.61 -4.10
CA ILE A 138 50.47 55.04 -3.87
C ILE A 138 51.94 55.37 -4.20
N LYS A 139 52.89 54.46 -3.93
CA LYS A 139 54.32 54.68 -4.26
C LYS A 139 54.64 54.63 -5.76
N LYS A 140 53.78 54.04 -6.59
CA LYS A 140 54.00 53.99 -8.06
C LYS A 140 53.54 55.28 -8.77
N ILE A 141 52.61 56.01 -8.18
CA ILE A 141 52.07 57.25 -8.77
C ILE A 141 53.03 58.43 -8.47
N SER A 142 53.61 58.50 -7.27
CA SER A 142 54.56 59.56 -6.89
C SER A 142 55.92 59.55 -7.61
N LYS A 143 56.27 58.47 -8.34
CA LYS A 143 57.55 58.40 -9.09
C LYS A 143 57.43 58.73 -10.59
N LYS A 144 56.25 59.15 -11.06
CA LYS A 144 56.01 59.45 -12.49
C LYS A 144 55.85 60.93 -12.82
N GLU A 145 56.04 61.84 -11.86
CA GLU A 145 55.85 63.30 -12.07
C GLU A 145 57.14 64.14 -11.96
N ASP A 146 58.32 63.52 -11.78
CA ASP A 146 59.60 64.24 -11.86
C ASP A 146 60.37 63.79 -13.11
N TYR A 147 60.07 64.37 -14.28
CA TYR A 147 60.96 64.67 -15.42
C TYR A 147 60.23 65.49 -16.48
#